data_AF-A0A5D2SUX4-F1
#
_entry.id   AF-A0A5D2SUX4-F1
#
_cell.length_a   1.000
_cell.length_b   1.000
_cell.length_c   1.000
_cell.angle_alpha   90.00
_cell.angle_beta   90.00
_cell.angle_gamma   90.00
#
_symmetry.space_group_name_H-M   'P 1'
#
loop_
_entity.id
_entity.type
_entity.pdbx_description
1 polymer ?
#
loop_
_entity_poly.entity_id
_entity_poly.type
_entity_poly.pdbx_seq_one_letter_code
_entity_poly.pdbx_strand_id
1 'polypeptide(L)'
;MNSLGTSIVNGIYRIVINQILQSFGIYYRLELDHNRISVYTGTIISDWGGRLELEIDRKARIWARVSRKHKISILVLSSAMGSNLREILDNVCYPEIFLSFLLDKEKKIWVKR
;
A
#
# COMPACT_ATOMS: atom_id res chain seq x y z
N MET A 1 20.55 -31.90 6.46
CA MET A 1 19.45 -32.72 5.93
C MET A 1 20.00 -34.09 5.61
N ASN A 2 19.35 -35.18 6.01
CA ASN A 2 19.79 -36.54 5.69
C ASN A 2 19.29 -36.98 4.31
N SER A 3 19.69 -38.18 3.87
CA SER A 3 19.28 -38.78 2.58
C SER A 3 17.76 -38.92 2.41
N LEU A 4 17.00 -38.91 3.52
CA LEU A 4 15.54 -38.97 3.53
C LEU A 4 14.87 -37.58 3.49
N GLY A 5 15.63 -36.49 3.39
CA GLY A 5 15.08 -35.13 3.37
C GLY A 5 14.66 -34.59 4.75
N THR A 6 15.08 -35.25 5.84
CA THR A 6 14.78 -34.80 7.22
C THR A 6 15.97 -34.06 7.82
N SER A 7 15.70 -33.16 8.76
CA SER A 7 16.70 -32.46 9.56
C SER A 7 16.49 -32.78 11.04
N ILE A 8 17.57 -33.00 11.79
CA ILE A 8 17.51 -33.28 13.23
C ILE A 8 17.64 -31.96 13.98
N VAL A 9 16.65 -31.62 14.80
CA VAL A 9 16.64 -30.43 15.67
C VAL A 9 16.33 -30.88 17.09
N ASN A 10 17.27 -30.66 18.02
CA ASN A 10 17.19 -31.13 19.41
C ASN A 10 16.90 -32.64 19.54
N GLY A 11 17.53 -33.46 18.69
CA GLY A 11 17.35 -34.92 18.68
C GLY A 11 16.04 -35.41 18.04
N ILE A 12 15.19 -34.51 17.54
CA ILE A 12 13.92 -34.84 16.90
C ILE A 12 14.03 -34.62 15.39
N TYR A 13 13.55 -35.59 14.60
CA TYR A 13 13.45 -35.47 13.15
C TYR A 13 12.36 -34.47 12.75
N ARG A 14 12.69 -33.55 11.84
CA ARG A 14 11.79 -32.57 11.25
C ARG A 14 11.90 -32.58 9.73
N ILE A 15 10.79 -32.33 9.05
CA ILE A 15 10.74 -32.20 7.60
C ILE A 15 10.36 -30.76 7.28
N VAL A 16 11.09 -30.14 6.36
CA VAL A 16 10.77 -28.80 5.84
C VAL A 16 9.83 -28.97 4.66
N ILE A 17 8.71 -28.25 4.68
CA ILE A 17 7.71 -28.25 3.62
C ILE A 17 7.77 -26.91 2.88
N ASN A 18 7.75 -26.97 1.55
CA ASN A 18 7.71 -25.78 0.71
C ASN A 18 6.39 -25.04 0.86
N GLN A 19 6.47 -23.71 0.99
CA GLN A 19 5.31 -22.83 1.02
C GLN A 19 4.97 -22.34 -0.38
N ILE A 20 3.68 -22.22 -0.70
CA ILE A 20 3.21 -21.51 -1.88
C ILE A 20 2.94 -20.07 -1.47
N LEU A 21 3.70 -19.14 -2.05
CA LEU A 21 3.60 -17.71 -1.76
C LEU A 21 3.16 -16.95 -3.02
N GLN A 22 2.64 -15.74 -2.82
CA GLN A 22 2.33 -14.83 -3.91
C GLN A 22 3.63 -14.41 -4.61
N SER A 23 3.66 -14.50 -5.93
CA SER A 23 4.80 -14.07 -6.74
C SER A 23 5.05 -12.56 -6.59
N PHE A 24 6.25 -12.14 -6.97
CA PHE A 24 6.57 -10.72 -7.09
C PHE A 24 5.78 -10.12 -8.26
N GLY A 25 5.34 -8.87 -8.09
CA GLY A 25 4.54 -8.19 -9.11
C GLY A 25 3.58 -7.15 -8.56
N ILE A 26 2.75 -6.65 -9.47
CA ILE A 26 1.71 -5.65 -9.19
C ILE A 26 0.35 -6.34 -9.29
N TYR A 27 -0.42 -6.24 -8.22
CA TYR A 27 -1.72 -6.86 -8.09
C TYR A 27 -2.79 -5.81 -7.85
N TYR A 28 -3.87 -5.87 -8.61
CA TYR A 28 -5.03 -5.01 -8.43
C TYR A 28 -6.16 -5.80 -7.77
N ARG A 29 -6.85 -5.15 -6.84
CA ARG A 29 -8.01 -5.70 -6.17
C ARG A 29 -9.12 -4.65 -6.09
N LEU A 30 -10.34 -5.08 -6.35
CA LEU A 30 -11.57 -4.34 -6.12
C LEU A 30 -12.34 -5.01 -4.98
N GLU A 31 -12.59 -4.27 -3.90
CA GLU A 31 -13.41 -4.72 -2.78
C GLU A 31 -14.61 -3.78 -2.62
N LEU A 32 -15.75 -4.33 -2.18
CA LEU A 32 -16.90 -3.53 -1.78
C LEU A 32 -16.86 -3.35 -0.27
N ASP A 33 -16.83 -2.10 0.19
CA ASP A 33 -16.98 -1.80 1.61
C ASP A 33 -18.42 -2.10 2.08
N HIS A 34 -18.65 -2.08 3.39
CA HIS A 34 -19.93 -2.34 4.05
C HIS A 34 -21.08 -1.46 3.51
N ASN A 35 -20.75 -0.26 3.02
CA ASN A 35 -21.72 0.65 2.42
C ASN A 35 -21.82 0.51 0.89
N ARG A 36 -21.34 -0.60 0.31
CA ARG A 36 -21.32 -0.90 -1.13
C ARG A 36 -20.55 0.10 -1.98
N ILE A 37 -19.56 0.78 -1.40
CA ILE A 37 -18.65 1.66 -2.16
C ILE A 37 -17.44 0.84 -2.58
N SER A 38 -17.06 0.95 -3.85
CA SER A 38 -15.87 0.31 -4.40
C SER A 38 -14.60 0.92 -3.84
N VAL A 39 -13.73 0.06 -3.31
CA VAL A 39 -12.37 0.39 -2.88
C VAL A 39 -11.41 -0.31 -3.84
N TYR A 40 -10.56 0.47 -4.48
CA TYR A 40 -9.54 -0.03 -5.40
C TYR A 40 -8.20 -0.08 -4.69
N THR A 41 -7.55 -1.23 -4.70
CA THR A 41 -6.24 -1.43 -4.07
C THR A 41 -5.23 -1.94 -5.10
N GLY A 42 -4.09 -1.28 -5.22
CA GLY A 42 -2.90 -1.75 -5.94
C GLY A 42 -1.83 -2.19 -4.95
N THR A 43 -1.40 -3.45 -5.00
CA THR A 43 -0.33 -3.99 -4.17
C THR A 43 0.89 -4.26 -5.03
N ILE A 44 2.03 -3.67 -4.67
CA ILE A 44 3.33 -3.92 -5.26
C ILE A 44 4.12 -4.78 -4.27
N ILE A 45 4.58 -5.95 -4.73
CA ILE A 45 5.40 -6.89 -3.96
C ILE A 45 6.74 -7.00 -4.66
N SER A 46 7.80 -6.53 -4.01
CA SER A 46 9.17 -6.65 -4.54
C SER A 46 9.83 -7.96 -4.13
N ASP A 47 10.83 -8.35 -4.91
CA ASP A 47 11.71 -9.49 -4.69
C ASP A 47 12.52 -9.39 -3.39
N TRP A 48 12.80 -8.17 -2.92
CA TRP A 48 13.54 -7.89 -1.67
C TRP A 48 12.64 -7.73 -0.44
N GLY A 49 11.38 -8.16 -0.50
CA GLY A 49 10.45 -8.14 0.66
C GLY A 49 9.78 -6.80 0.94
N GLY A 50 9.91 -5.84 0.02
CA GLY A 50 9.16 -4.60 0.05
C GLY A 50 7.70 -4.81 -0.34
N ARG A 51 6.78 -4.18 0.40
CA ARG A 51 5.36 -4.16 0.08
C ARG A 51 4.83 -2.73 0.12
N LEU A 52 4.32 -2.26 -1.00
CA LEU A 52 3.65 -0.97 -1.12
C LEU A 52 2.20 -1.22 -1.53
N GLU A 53 1.26 -0.75 -0.72
CA GLU A 53 -0.16 -0.80 -1.03
C GLU A 53 -0.66 0.62 -1.31
N LEU A 54 -1.31 0.81 -2.45
CA LEU A 54 -2.01 2.03 -2.84
C LEU A 54 -3.51 1.75 -2.77
N GLU A 55 -4.26 2.61 -2.10
CA GLU A 55 -5.69 2.42 -1.89
C GLU A 55 -6.43 3.71 -2.27
N ILE A 56 -7.50 3.57 -3.06
CA ILE A 56 -8.45 4.64 -3.34
C ILE A 56 -9.64 4.46 -2.40
N ASP A 57 -9.74 5.38 -1.44
CA ASP A 57 -10.81 5.42 -0.44
C ASP A 57 -12.10 6.04 -1.03
N ARG A 58 -13.20 5.87 -0.31
CA ARG A 58 -14.57 6.26 -0.65
C ARG A 58 -14.75 7.75 -0.92
N LYS A 59 -13.84 8.58 -0.42
CA LYS A 59 -13.78 10.02 -0.67
C LYS A 59 -12.91 10.38 -1.89
N ALA A 60 -12.66 9.42 -2.78
CA ALA A 60 -11.72 9.54 -3.90
C ALA A 60 -10.32 9.97 -3.46
N ARG A 61 -9.88 9.48 -2.29
CA ARG A 61 -8.58 9.83 -1.72
C ARG A 61 -7.59 8.69 -1.90
N ILE A 62 -6.41 9.02 -2.37
CA ILE A 62 -5.33 8.05 -2.59
C ILE A 62 -4.44 7.98 -1.34
N TRP A 63 -4.38 6.78 -0.77
CA TRP A 63 -3.55 6.43 0.37
C TRP A 63 -2.43 5.49 -0.06
N ALA A 64 -1.27 5.64 0.55
CA ALA A 64 -0.17 4.70 0.44
C ALA A 64 0.09 4.03 1.80
N ARG A 65 0.48 2.76 1.78
CA ARG A 65 0.92 2.01 2.95
C ARG A 65 2.21 1.28 2.61
N VAL A 66 3.28 1.67 3.29
CA VAL A 66 4.61 1.05 3.15
C VAL A 66 4.78 -0.01 4.24
N SER A 67 5.15 -1.24 3.85
CA SER A 67 5.47 -2.35 4.77
C SER A 67 4.38 -2.65 5.81
N ARG A 68 3.10 -2.55 5.40
CA ARG A 68 1.92 -2.79 6.26
C ARG A 68 1.81 -1.86 7.48
N LYS A 69 2.43 -0.67 7.45
CA LYS A 69 2.35 0.34 8.51
C LYS A 69 1.07 1.21 8.39
N HIS A 70 1.10 2.42 8.92
CA HIS A 70 0.01 3.39 8.83
C HIS A 70 -0.22 3.88 7.39
N LYS A 71 -1.46 4.25 7.10
CA LYS A 71 -1.82 4.94 5.84
C LYS A 71 -1.20 6.34 5.86
N ILE A 72 -0.48 6.67 4.81
CA ILE A 72 0.03 8.01 4.53
C ILE A 72 -0.62 8.52 3.23
N SER A 73 -0.76 9.84 3.09
CA SER A 73 -1.26 10.39 1.82
C SER A 73 -0.24 10.14 0.71
N ILE A 74 -0.72 9.87 -0.50
CA ILE A 74 0.15 9.72 -1.67
C ILE A 74 1.06 10.95 -1.88
N LEU A 75 0.58 12.15 -1.54
CA LEU A 75 1.36 13.39 -1.61
C LEU A 75 2.61 13.35 -0.74
N VAL A 76 2.49 12.77 0.46
CA VAL A 76 3.62 12.64 1.39
C VAL A 76 4.65 11.66 0.83
N LEU A 77 4.18 10.55 0.23
CA LEU A 77 5.07 9.58 -0.41
C LEU A 77 5.80 10.22 -1.60
N SER A 78 5.09 10.89 -2.50
CA SER A 78 5.68 11.57 -3.67
C SER A 78 6.67 12.67 -3.25
N SER A 79 6.34 13.44 -2.22
CA SER A 79 7.25 14.46 -1.68
C SER A 79 8.51 13.84 -1.05
N ALA A 80 8.37 12.72 -0.34
CA ALA A 80 9.52 11.98 0.18
C ALA A 80 10.40 11.37 -0.94
N MET A 81 9.85 11.14 -2.13
CA MET A 81 10.58 10.72 -3.32
C MET A 81 11.25 11.87 -4.08
N GLY A 82 11.08 13.12 -3.62
CA GLY A 82 11.75 14.30 -4.17
C GLY A 82 10.89 15.18 -5.08
N SER A 83 9.62 14.81 -5.33
CA SER A 83 8.74 15.65 -6.16
C SER A 83 8.13 16.79 -5.35
N ASN A 84 8.11 17.99 -5.92
CA ASN A 84 7.37 19.10 -5.31
C ASN A 84 5.88 19.06 -5.69
N LEU A 85 5.04 19.81 -4.96
CA LEU A 85 3.58 19.79 -5.20
C LEU A 85 3.23 20.20 -6.64
N ARG A 86 3.96 21.16 -7.22
CA ARG A 86 3.70 21.66 -8.57
C ARG A 86 3.99 20.59 -9.62
N GLU A 87 5.15 19.95 -9.53
CA GLU A 87 5.53 18.82 -10.38
C GLU A 87 4.52 17.68 -10.28
N ILE A 88 4.04 17.36 -9.07
CA ILE A 88 3.03 16.31 -8.90
C ILE A 88 1.76 16.70 -9.67
N LEU A 89 1.28 17.94 -9.52
CA LEU A 89 0.05 18.40 -10.17
C LEU A 89 0.18 18.52 -11.69
N ASP A 90 1.36 18.91 -12.19
CA ASP A 90 1.63 19.07 -13.63
C ASP A 90 1.76 17.71 -14.36
N ASN A 91 2.15 16.64 -13.66
CA ASN A 91 2.40 15.32 -14.25
C ASN A 91 1.24 14.32 -14.12
N VAL A 92 0.16 14.65 -13.40
CA VAL A 92 -0.99 13.75 -13.20
C VAL A 92 -2.14 14.12 -14.12
N CYS A 93 -2.86 13.11 -14.63
CA CYS A 93 -4.02 13.34 -15.50
C CYS A 93 -5.20 14.00 -14.78
N TYR A 94 -5.30 13.84 -13.45
CA TYR A 94 -6.44 14.25 -12.63
C TYR A 94 -5.97 14.98 -11.36
N PRO A 95 -5.47 16.22 -11.48
CA PRO A 95 -4.90 16.99 -10.36
C PRO A 95 -5.92 17.32 -9.26
N GLU A 96 -7.20 17.42 -9.59
CA GLU A 96 -8.30 17.70 -8.66
C GLU A 96 -8.40 16.66 -7.52
N ILE A 97 -8.03 15.41 -7.79
CA ILE A 97 -8.00 14.34 -6.78
C ILE A 97 -7.01 14.71 -5.66
N PHE A 98 -5.86 15.27 -6.01
CA PHE A 98 -4.81 15.67 -5.08
C PHE A 98 -5.16 16.98 -4.36
N LEU A 99 -5.81 17.92 -5.04
CA LEU A 99 -6.25 19.19 -4.44
C LEU A 99 -7.35 18.98 -3.39
N SER A 100 -8.22 17.98 -3.57
CA SER A 100 -9.27 17.64 -2.61
C SER A 100 -8.74 17.35 -1.20
N PHE A 101 -7.52 16.78 -1.10
CA PHE A 101 -6.85 16.53 0.17
C PHE A 101 -6.48 17.80 0.93
N LEU A 102 -6.08 18.85 0.21
CA LEU A 102 -5.61 20.11 0.79
C LEU A 102 -6.78 20.95 1.31
N LEU A 103 -7.85 21.05 0.52
CA LEU A 103 -9.02 21.87 0.83
C LEU A 103 -9.77 21.37 2.09
N ASP A 104 -9.78 20.05 2.33
CA ASP A 104 -10.42 19.48 3.53
C ASP A 104 -9.65 19.77 4.83
N LYS A 105 -8.36 20.06 4.75
CA LYS A 105 -7.56 20.48 5.93
C LYS A 105 -7.99 21.86 6.40
N GLU A 106 -8.23 22.80 5.49
CA GLU A 106 -8.62 24.16 5.81
C GLU A 106 -9.98 24.21 6.51
N LYS A 107 -10.99 23.49 5.99
CA LYS A 107 -12.32 23.43 6.62
C LYS A 107 -12.27 22.92 8.06
N LYS A 108 -11.41 21.95 8.38
CA LYS A 108 -11.25 21.43 9.74
C LYS A 108 -10.62 22.43 10.72
N ILE A 109 -9.81 23.36 10.24
CA ILE A 109 -9.16 24.40 11.06
C ILE A 109 -10.17 25.50 11.40
N TRP A 110 -11.03 25.87 10.44
CA TRP A 110 -12.07 26.88 10.64
C TRP A 110 -13.23 26.41 11.52
N VAL A 111 -13.60 25.13 11.48
CA VAL A 111 -14.67 24.57 12.33
C VAL A 111 -14.23 24.38 13.80
N LYS A 112 -12.93 24.46 14.10
CA LYS A 112 -12.37 24.33 15.44
C LYS A 112 -12.03 25.66 16.12
N ARG A 113 -12.34 26.79 15.49
CA ARG A 113 -12.21 28.13 16.07
C ARG A 113 -13.56 28.65 16.52
#